data_AF-A0ABD2LQI2-F1
#
_entry.id   AF-A0ABD2LQI2-F1
#
_cell.length_a   1.000
_cell.length_b   1.000
_cell.length_c   1.000
_cell.angle_alpha   90.00
_cell.angle_beta   90.00
_cell.angle_gamma   90.00
#
_symmetry.space_group_name_H-M   'P 1'
#
loop_
_entity.id
_entity.type
_entity.pdbx_description
1 polymer ?
#
loop_
_entity_poly.entity_id
_entity_poly.type
_entity_poly.pdbx_seq_one_letter_code
_entity_poly.pdbx_strand_id
1 'polypeptide(L)'
;MFKKEHIMRMGPQVLSGLKFNLSVPYSMQFLRNYRFYASPSKSVWAFAKFISEIALVCYALAHFPPSVVAAVSLNLAAFAYGCPLQSPELFVNVFRMSEAAVERISRSFVDHVIQFLDPTAKLGALREKYRRHFVITNEQQALLRDFGDHLRKPNNGLLDVPR
;
A
#
# COMPACT_ATOMS: atom_id res chain seq x y z
N MET A 1 18.17 -20.76 -17.81
CA MET A 1 18.72 -19.44 -18.15
C MET A 1 18.10 -18.99 -19.47
N PHE A 2 17.50 -17.80 -19.54
CA PHE A 2 16.90 -17.30 -20.78
C PHE A 2 18.00 -16.78 -21.71
N LYS A 3 17.93 -17.11 -23.01
CA LYS A 3 18.85 -16.61 -24.04
C LYS A 3 18.37 -15.27 -24.61
N LYS A 4 19.27 -14.53 -25.27
CA LYS A 4 18.96 -13.23 -25.88
C LYS A 4 17.79 -13.31 -26.85
N GLU A 5 17.70 -14.39 -27.62
CA GLU A 5 16.64 -14.60 -28.61
C GLU A 5 15.25 -14.68 -27.94
N HIS A 6 15.17 -15.26 -26.74
CA HIS A 6 13.92 -15.32 -25.98
C HIS A 6 13.47 -13.93 -25.52
N ILE A 7 14.40 -13.08 -25.06
CA ILE A 7 14.09 -11.71 -24.62
C ILE A 7 13.63 -10.85 -25.82
N MET A 8 14.33 -10.96 -26.96
CA MET A 8 13.97 -10.24 -28.18
C MET A 8 12.62 -10.68 -28.75
N ARG A 9 12.22 -11.94 -28.55
CA ARG A 9 10.89 -12.42 -28.93
C ARG A 9 9.79 -11.93 -27.98
N MET A 10 10.06 -11.91 -26.67
CA MET A 10 9.09 -11.48 -25.66
C MET A 10 8.80 -9.97 -25.70
N GLY A 11 9.80 -9.14 -25.97
CA GLY A 11 9.66 -7.67 -25.95
C GLY A 11 8.50 -7.17 -26.83
N PRO A 12 8.50 -7.45 -28.14
CA PRO A 12 7.42 -7.05 -29.04
C PRO A 12 6.06 -7.65 -28.66
N GLN A 13 6.02 -8.87 -28.12
CA GLN A 13 4.77 -9.51 -27.69
C GLN A 13 4.13 -8.75 -26.50
N VAL A 14 4.93 -8.35 -25.52
CA VAL A 14 4.46 -7.55 -24.38
C VAL A 14 4.02 -6.16 -24.84
N LEU A 15 4.82 -5.49 -25.69
CA LEU A 15 4.48 -4.16 -26.21
C LEU A 15 3.20 -4.17 -27.04
N SER A 16 3.02 -5.19 -27.89
CA SER A 16 1.81 -5.40 -28.67
C SER A 16 0.59 -5.65 -27.76
N GLY A 17 0.75 -6.49 -26.73
CA GLY A 17 -0.31 -6.74 -25.74
C GLY A 17 -0.75 -5.50 -24.98
N LEU A 18 0.19 -4.59 -24.67
CA LEU A 18 -0.09 -3.30 -24.03
C LEU A 18 -0.53 -2.22 -25.03
N LYS A 19 -0.60 -2.51 -26.32
CA LYS A 19 -0.86 -1.54 -27.41
C LYS A 19 0.08 -0.34 -27.34
N PHE A 20 1.33 -0.57 -26.96
CA PHE A 20 2.35 0.47 -26.73
C PHE A 20 1.97 1.53 -25.67
N ASN A 21 0.96 1.27 -24.84
CA ASN A 21 0.61 2.13 -23.72
C ASN A 21 1.44 1.77 -22.48
N LEU A 22 2.55 2.48 -22.30
CA LEU A 22 3.46 2.32 -21.16
C LEU A 22 3.27 3.40 -20.08
N SER A 23 2.35 4.35 -20.30
CA SER A 23 2.20 5.57 -19.50
C SER A 23 1.29 5.40 -18.28
N VAL A 24 1.31 4.25 -17.63
CA VAL A 24 0.45 3.97 -16.47
C VAL A 24 1.08 4.57 -15.20
N PRO A 25 0.31 5.33 -14.39
CA PRO A 25 0.85 5.91 -13.18
C PRO A 25 1.14 4.84 -12.13
N TYR A 26 2.21 5.06 -11.36
CA TYR A 26 2.67 4.14 -10.33
C TYR A 26 2.35 4.67 -8.93
N SER A 27 2.12 3.78 -7.96
CA SER A 27 1.72 4.16 -6.59
C SER A 27 2.71 5.13 -5.94
N MET A 28 4.01 4.99 -6.24
CA MET A 28 5.04 5.92 -5.76
C MET A 28 4.89 7.35 -6.29
N GLN A 29 4.30 7.57 -7.47
CA GLN A 29 4.06 8.92 -7.99
C GLN A 29 3.00 9.64 -7.14
N PHE A 30 1.90 8.96 -6.81
CA PHE A 30 0.87 9.48 -5.90
C PHE A 30 1.43 9.74 -4.51
N LEU A 31 2.18 8.79 -3.98
CA LEU A 31 2.88 8.95 -2.70
C LEU A 31 3.73 10.24 -2.72
N ARG A 32 4.58 10.46 -3.73
CA ARG A 32 5.41 11.67 -3.81
C ARG A 32 4.59 12.96 -3.75
N ASN A 33 3.40 12.97 -4.37
CA ASN A 33 2.49 14.11 -4.29
C ASN A 33 1.91 14.27 -2.89
N TYR A 34 1.49 13.18 -2.24
CA TYR A 34 0.89 13.19 -0.91
C TYR A 34 1.86 13.67 0.18
N ARG A 35 3.16 13.44 -0.01
CA ARG A 35 4.20 13.89 0.92
C ARG A 35 4.17 15.40 1.17
N PHE A 36 3.85 16.21 0.17
CA PHE A 36 3.80 17.67 0.32
C PHE A 36 2.66 18.12 1.24
N TYR A 37 1.54 17.40 1.23
CA TYR A 37 0.36 17.74 2.01
C TYR A 37 0.40 17.15 3.42
N ALA A 38 0.86 15.91 3.56
CA ALA A 38 0.88 15.21 4.84
C ALA A 38 2.15 15.46 5.68
N SER A 39 3.25 15.91 5.06
CA SER A 39 4.56 16.14 5.69
C SER A 39 4.99 15.08 6.74
N PRO A 40 4.92 13.77 6.42
CA PRO A 40 5.20 12.71 7.39
C PRO A 40 6.68 12.63 7.76
N SER A 41 6.95 12.05 8.94
CA SER A 41 8.32 11.73 9.35
C SER A 41 9.00 10.77 8.36
N LYS A 42 10.34 10.76 8.36
CA LYS A 42 11.12 9.91 7.44
C LYS A 42 10.80 8.42 7.59
N SER A 43 10.55 7.96 8.82
CA SER A 43 10.22 6.56 9.13
C SER A 43 8.81 6.19 8.64
N VAL A 44 7.82 7.05 8.89
CA VAL A 44 6.45 6.88 8.35
C VAL A 44 6.49 6.84 6.82
N TRP A 45 7.25 7.75 6.21
CA TRP A 45 7.42 7.78 4.77
C TRP A 45 8.07 6.51 4.22
N ALA A 46 9.12 6.03 4.87
CA ALA A 46 9.78 4.79 4.50
C ALA A 46 8.85 3.57 4.61
N PHE A 47 8.06 3.52 5.66
CA PHE A 47 7.11 2.43 5.89
C PHE A 47 5.93 2.49 4.89
N ALA A 48 5.42 3.67 4.56
CA ALA A 48 4.42 3.84 3.51
C ALA A 48 4.92 3.33 2.15
N LYS A 49 6.17 3.61 1.78
CA LYS A 49 6.77 3.05 0.56
C LYS A 49 6.82 1.53 0.60
N PHE A 50 7.20 0.95 1.74
CA PHE A 50 7.23 -0.50 1.92
C PHE A 50 5.85 -1.13 1.74
N ILE A 51 4.80 -0.57 2.36
CA ILE A 51 3.42 -1.03 2.16
C ILE A 51 3.00 -0.92 0.69
N SER A 52 3.37 0.17 0.00
CA SER A 52 3.06 0.35 -1.42
C SER A 52 3.76 -0.68 -2.32
N GLU A 53 4.94 -1.16 -1.92
CA GLU A 53 5.66 -2.21 -2.63
C GLU A 53 5.11 -3.60 -2.35
N ILE A 54 4.60 -3.85 -1.13
CA ILE A 54 3.87 -5.08 -0.82
C ILE A 54 2.67 -5.24 -1.76
N ALA A 55 1.94 -4.15 -2.03
CA ALA A 55 0.79 -4.18 -2.94
C ALA A 55 1.12 -4.56 -4.39
N LEU A 56 2.39 -4.45 -4.81
CA LEU A 56 2.85 -4.84 -6.15
C LEU A 56 3.20 -6.31 -6.25
N VAL A 57 3.68 -6.89 -5.14
CA VAL A 57 4.08 -8.29 -5.07
C VAL A 57 2.89 -9.17 -4.67
N CYS A 58 1.93 -8.62 -3.91
CA CYS A 58 0.76 -9.33 -3.45
C CYS A 58 -0.38 -9.26 -4.48
N TYR A 59 -0.67 -10.40 -5.12
CA TYR A 59 -1.76 -10.51 -6.10
C TYR A 59 -3.12 -10.09 -5.54
N ALA A 60 -3.39 -10.37 -4.25
CA ALA A 60 -4.64 -9.98 -3.60
C ALA A 60 -4.86 -8.46 -3.57
N LEU A 61 -3.79 -7.66 -3.67
CA LEU A 61 -3.84 -6.20 -3.65
C LEU A 61 -3.72 -5.57 -5.05
N ALA A 62 -3.40 -6.37 -6.09
CA ALA A 62 -3.11 -5.88 -7.43
C ALA A 62 -4.31 -5.25 -8.15
N HIS A 63 -5.54 -5.52 -7.67
CA HIS A 63 -6.76 -4.95 -8.23
C HIS A 63 -7.03 -3.51 -7.77
N PHE A 64 -6.33 -3.03 -6.74
CA PHE A 64 -6.49 -1.65 -6.27
C PHE A 64 -5.76 -0.66 -7.19
N PRO A 65 -6.38 0.48 -7.52
CA PRO A 65 -5.70 1.48 -8.34
C PRO A 65 -4.52 2.11 -7.58
N PRO A 66 -3.48 2.57 -8.28
CA PRO A 66 -2.26 3.10 -7.67
C PRO A 66 -2.47 4.26 -6.69
N SER A 67 -3.49 5.09 -6.91
CA SER A 67 -3.88 6.19 -6.00
C SER A 67 -4.40 5.68 -4.66
N VAL A 68 -5.27 4.68 -4.68
CA VAL A 68 -5.82 4.02 -3.48
C VAL A 68 -4.71 3.33 -2.71
N VAL A 69 -3.84 2.59 -3.39
CA VAL A 69 -2.67 1.94 -2.77
C VAL A 69 -1.82 2.97 -2.04
N ALA A 70 -1.55 4.12 -2.67
CA ALA A 70 -0.75 5.19 -2.06
C ALA A 70 -1.41 5.81 -0.82
N ALA A 71 -2.71 6.11 -0.88
CA ALA A 71 -3.47 6.69 0.23
C ALA A 71 -3.53 5.73 1.42
N VAL A 72 -3.87 4.47 1.16
CA VAL A 72 -3.93 3.39 2.16
C VAL A 72 -2.57 3.14 2.79
N SER A 73 -1.50 3.12 2.00
CA SER A 73 -0.13 2.92 2.49
C SER A 73 0.30 4.04 3.43
N LEU A 74 -0.03 5.29 3.09
CA LEU A 74 0.29 6.43 3.94
C LEU A 74 -0.55 6.43 5.22
N ASN A 75 -1.85 6.13 5.12
CA ASN A 75 -2.74 6.04 6.28
C ASN A 75 -2.31 4.95 7.27
N LEU A 76 -2.03 3.74 6.78
CA LEU A 76 -1.55 2.64 7.62
C LEU A 76 -0.21 2.93 8.26
N ALA A 77 0.71 3.56 7.52
CA ALA A 77 2.00 3.92 8.08
C ALA A 77 1.87 5.01 9.15
N ALA A 78 1.04 6.01 8.90
CA ALA A 78 0.73 7.07 9.86
C ALA A 78 0.12 6.50 11.15
N PHE A 79 -0.86 5.59 11.00
CA PHE A 79 -1.49 4.88 12.12
C PHE A 79 -0.49 4.02 12.92
N ALA A 80 0.35 3.22 12.25
CA ALA A 80 1.33 2.36 12.91
C ALA A 80 2.34 3.13 13.76
N TYR A 81 2.66 4.37 13.38
CA TYR A 81 3.55 5.25 14.14
C TYR A 81 2.83 6.13 15.17
N GLY A 82 1.52 5.93 15.40
CA GLY A 82 0.73 6.72 16.35
C GLY A 82 0.52 8.17 15.91
N CYS A 83 0.65 8.45 14.61
CA CYS A 83 0.45 9.78 14.02
C CYS A 83 -0.68 9.72 12.98
N PRO A 84 -1.94 9.43 13.36
CA PRO A 84 -3.04 9.33 12.40
C PRO A 84 -3.19 10.62 11.59
N LEU A 85 -3.63 10.49 10.34
CA LEU A 85 -3.84 11.63 9.46
C LEU A 85 -5.09 12.39 9.92
N GLN A 86 -4.90 13.56 10.54
CA GLN A 86 -6.01 14.33 11.14
C GLN A 86 -6.61 15.40 10.22
N SER A 87 -6.20 15.47 8.94
CA SER A 87 -6.65 16.52 8.02
C SER A 87 -7.76 15.99 7.09
N PRO A 88 -9.03 16.40 7.27
CA PRO A 88 -10.12 16.02 6.36
C PRO A 88 -9.88 16.52 4.93
N GLU A 89 -9.20 17.65 4.78
CA GLU A 89 -8.83 18.23 3.49
C GLU A 89 -7.89 17.31 2.70
N LEU A 90 -7.00 16.57 3.37
CA LEU A 90 -6.15 15.58 2.73
C LEU A 90 -6.98 14.47 2.08
N PHE A 91 -7.98 13.96 2.80
CA PHE A 91 -8.87 12.91 2.30
C PHE A 91 -9.71 13.39 1.12
N VAL A 92 -10.34 14.56 1.24
CA VAL A 92 -11.24 15.10 0.20
C VAL A 92 -10.48 15.64 -1.00
N ASN A 93 -9.49 16.51 -0.79
CA ASN A 93 -8.86 17.28 -1.87
C ASN A 93 -7.70 16.54 -2.53
N VAL A 94 -6.96 15.72 -1.76
CA VAL A 94 -5.73 15.07 -2.22
C VAL A 94 -5.94 13.59 -2.54
N PHE A 95 -6.51 12.82 -1.61
CA PHE A 95 -6.82 11.40 -1.86
C PHE A 95 -8.05 11.24 -2.74
N ARG A 96 -8.99 12.20 -2.70
CA ARG A 96 -10.31 12.13 -3.35
C ARG A 96 -11.09 10.90 -2.89
N MET A 97 -10.99 10.60 -1.59
CA MET A 97 -11.60 9.45 -0.94
C MET A 97 -12.06 9.84 0.46
N SER A 98 -13.21 9.32 0.91
CA SER A 98 -13.62 9.46 2.31
C SER A 98 -12.67 8.70 3.24
N GLU A 99 -12.41 9.23 4.42
CA GLU A 99 -11.61 8.59 5.48
C GLU A 99 -12.07 7.16 5.77
N ALA A 100 -13.38 6.96 5.98
CA ALA A 100 -13.96 5.63 6.22
C ALA A 100 -13.70 4.62 5.08
N ALA A 101 -13.61 5.09 3.83
CA ALA A 101 -13.28 4.22 2.69
C ALA A 101 -11.80 3.82 2.71
N VAL A 102 -10.91 4.76 3.04
CA VAL A 102 -9.47 4.47 3.20
C VAL A 102 -9.27 3.48 4.33
N GLU A 103 -9.87 3.71 5.49
CA GLU A 103 -9.82 2.78 6.63
C GLU A 103 -10.34 1.38 6.27
N ARG A 104 -11.48 1.32 5.56
CA ARG A 104 -12.05 0.05 5.13
C ARG A 104 -11.09 -0.73 4.23
N ILE A 105 -10.44 -0.06 3.29
CA ILE A 105 -9.49 -0.70 2.37
C ILE A 105 -8.17 -1.01 3.09
N SER A 106 -7.73 -0.16 4.01
CA SER A 106 -6.54 -0.41 4.83
C SER A 106 -6.58 -1.77 5.53
N ARG A 107 -7.77 -2.24 5.95
CA ARG A 107 -7.93 -3.60 6.52
C ARG A 107 -7.39 -4.71 5.62
N SER A 108 -7.68 -4.69 4.32
CA SER A 108 -7.24 -5.76 3.42
C SER A 108 -5.73 -5.79 3.22
N PHE A 109 -5.02 -4.73 3.62
CA PHE A 109 -3.56 -4.65 3.55
C PHE A 109 -2.89 -5.17 4.82
N VAL A 110 -3.54 -5.10 6.00
CA VAL A 110 -2.94 -5.41 7.30
C VAL A 110 -2.35 -6.81 7.34
N ASP A 111 -3.13 -7.83 6.98
CA ASP A 111 -2.69 -9.23 7.04
C ASP A 111 -1.43 -9.45 6.18
N HIS A 112 -1.41 -8.84 4.99
CA HIS A 112 -0.27 -8.91 4.09
C HIS A 112 0.93 -8.15 4.65
N VAL A 113 0.74 -6.96 5.21
CA VAL A 113 1.83 -6.19 5.83
C VAL A 113 2.47 -6.98 6.96
N ILE A 114 1.67 -7.57 7.84
CA ILE A 114 2.15 -8.43 8.93
C ILE A 114 2.92 -9.64 8.37
N GLN A 115 2.37 -10.32 7.36
CA GLN A 115 3.03 -11.45 6.73
C GLN A 115 4.40 -11.09 6.13
N PHE A 116 4.54 -9.91 5.51
CA PHE A 116 5.82 -9.47 4.94
C PHE A 116 6.81 -8.95 6.00
N LEU A 117 6.31 -8.52 7.17
CA LEU A 117 7.15 -8.18 8.33
C LEU A 117 7.68 -9.43 9.04
N ASP A 118 6.97 -10.56 8.97
CA ASP A 118 7.35 -11.81 9.62
C ASP A 118 8.71 -12.32 9.10
N PRO A 119 9.74 -12.47 9.98
CA PRO A 119 11.05 -12.96 9.59
C PRO A 119 11.01 -14.34 8.94
N THR A 120 10.03 -15.17 9.28
CA THR A 120 9.87 -16.55 8.79
C THR A 120 9.23 -16.65 7.40
N ALA A 121 8.67 -15.55 6.89
CA ALA A 121 8.01 -15.55 5.59
C ALA A 121 9.00 -15.74 4.43
N LYS A 122 8.57 -16.50 3.40
CA LYS A 122 9.37 -16.84 2.22
C LYS A 122 9.83 -15.63 1.40
N LEU A 123 9.05 -14.54 1.40
CA LEU A 123 9.30 -13.33 0.59
C LEU A 123 10.05 -12.25 1.39
N GLY A 124 11.30 -12.54 1.78
CA GLY A 124 12.13 -11.65 2.61
C GLY A 124 12.83 -10.49 1.88
N ALA A 125 12.80 -10.43 0.54
CA ALA A 125 13.57 -9.47 -0.24
C ALA A 125 13.18 -8.00 0.04
N LEU A 126 11.88 -7.73 0.19
CA LEU A 126 11.39 -6.39 0.53
C LEU A 126 11.82 -5.97 1.94
N ARG A 127 11.77 -6.89 2.91
CA ARG A 127 12.24 -6.64 4.27
C ARG A 127 13.71 -6.27 4.29
N GLU A 128 14.54 -7.01 3.55
CA GLU A 128 15.98 -6.71 3.48
C GLU A 128 16.25 -5.37 2.80
N LYS A 129 15.53 -5.05 1.70
CA LYS A 129 15.60 -3.75 1.03
C LYS A 129 15.31 -2.58 1.98
N TYR A 130 14.36 -2.74 2.90
CA TYR A 130 13.91 -1.68 3.80
C TYR A 130 14.53 -1.71 5.20
N ARG A 131 15.42 -2.66 5.49
CA ARG A 131 16.03 -2.89 6.80
C ARG A 131 16.67 -1.65 7.44
N ARG A 132 17.25 -0.76 6.62
CA ARG A 132 17.91 0.48 7.08
C ARG A 132 17.03 1.72 7.01
N HIS A 133 15.81 1.60 6.51
CA HIS A 133 14.92 2.73 6.24
C HIS A 133 13.89 2.97 7.35
N PHE A 134 13.47 1.90 8.03
CA PHE A 134 12.63 1.98 9.21
C PHE A 134 12.87 0.75 10.10
N VAL A 135 12.50 0.86 11.36
CA VAL A 135 12.38 -0.27 12.29
C VAL A 135 10.94 -0.24 12.81
N ILE A 136 10.26 -1.37 12.74
CA ILE A 136 8.93 -1.55 13.33
C ILE A 136 9.12 -2.22 14.69
N THR A 137 8.63 -1.59 15.75
CA THR A 137 8.62 -2.18 17.10
C THR A 137 7.48 -3.17 17.26
N ASN A 138 7.56 -4.05 18.26
CA ASN A 138 6.50 -5.01 18.55
C ASN A 138 5.16 -4.31 18.88
N GLU A 139 5.21 -3.14 19.52
CA GLU A 139 4.04 -2.31 19.80
C GLU A 139 3.36 -1.83 18.51
N GLN A 140 4.13 -1.41 17.52
CA GLN A 140 3.61 -0.97 16.23
C GLN A 140 3.01 -2.14 15.44
N GLN A 141 3.56 -3.36 15.58
CA GLN A 141 2.94 -4.55 15.03
C GLN A 141 1.63 -4.91 15.74
N ALA A 142 1.55 -4.73 17.06
CA ALA A 142 0.33 -4.93 17.82
C ALA A 142 -0.75 -3.92 17.39
N LEU A 143 -0.40 -2.64 17.25
CA LEU A 143 -1.31 -1.62 16.73
C LEU A 143 -1.85 -1.96 15.34
N LEU A 144 -1.01 -2.47 14.45
CA LEU A 144 -1.46 -2.93 13.12
C LEU A 144 -2.45 -4.10 13.21
N ARG A 145 -2.26 -5.03 14.15
CA ARG A 145 -3.21 -6.13 14.41
C ARG A 145 -4.53 -5.60 14.95
N ASP A 146 -4.46 -4.72 15.94
CA ASP A 146 -5.62 -4.08 16.55
C ASP A 146 -6.42 -3.29 15.50
N PHE A 147 -5.75 -2.59 14.57
CA PHE A 147 -6.42 -1.92 13.44
C PHE A 147 -7.23 -2.89 12.57
N GLY A 148 -6.72 -4.10 12.35
CA GLY A 148 -7.44 -5.16 11.66
C GLY A 148 -8.64 -5.68 12.46
N ASP A 149 -8.49 -5.85 13.78
CA ASP A 149 -9.47 -6.49 14.65
C ASP A 149 -10.59 -5.54 15.13
N HIS A 150 -10.30 -4.27 15.39
CA HIS A 150 -11.28 -3.26 15.82
C HIS A 150 -12.45 -3.09 14.83
N LEU A 151 -12.21 -3.41 13.56
CA LEU A 151 -13.17 -3.30 12.48
C LEU A 151 -13.68 -4.67 11.97
N ARG A 152 -13.27 -5.77 12.61
CA ARG A 152 -13.74 -7.14 12.34
C ARG A 152 -15.00 -7.50 13.15
N LYS A 153 -15.31 -6.73 14.20
CA LYS A 153 -16.61 -6.80 14.86
C LYS A 153 -17.68 -6.36 13.85
N PRO A 154 -18.69 -7.20 13.58
CA PRO A 154 -19.72 -6.85 12.61
C PRO A 154 -20.50 -5.65 13.13
N ASN A 155 -20.40 -4.52 12.44
CA ASN A 155 -21.50 -3.56 12.44
C ASN A 155 -22.67 -4.27 11.74
N ASN A 156 -23.59 -4.80 12.55
CA ASN A 156 -24.96 -5.00 12.12
C ASN A 156 -25.50 -3.64 11.67
N GLY A 157 -25.48 -3.41 10.36
CA GLY A 157 -25.97 -2.19 9.76
C GLY A 157 -25.82 -2.26 8.26
N LEU A 158 -26.90 -2.67 7.59
CA LEU A 158 -27.17 -2.39 6.18
C LEU A 158 -26.63 -1.00 5.83
N LEU A 159 -25.97 -0.86 4.68
CA LEU A 159 -26.22 0.26 3.77
C LEU A 159 -25.67 -0.09 2.37
N ASP A 160 -26.55 0.15 1.40
CA ASP A 160 -26.47 -0.14 -0.03
C ASP A 160 -25.18 0.29 -0.72
N VAL A 161 -24.78 -0.53 -1.70
CA VAL A 161 -23.88 -0.14 -2.78
C VAL A 161 -24.77 0.28 -3.96
N PRO A 162 -24.79 1.55 -4.40
CA PRO A 162 -25.43 1.88 -5.66
C PRO A 162 -24.58 1.34 -6.82
N ARG A 163 -25.28 0.75 -7.79
CA ARG A 163 -24.74 0.23 -9.06
C ARG A 163 -24.20 1.34 -9.94
#